data_AF-K0Z1Y5-F1
#
_entry.id   AF-K0Z1Y5-F1
#
_cell.length_a   1.000
_cell.length_b   1.000
_cell.length_c   1.000
_cell.angle_alpha   90.00
_cell.angle_beta   90.00
_cell.angle_gamma   90.00
#
_symmetry.space_group_name_H-M   'P 1'
#
loop_
_entity.id
_entity.type
_entity.pdbx_description
1 polymer ?
#
loop_
_entity_poly.entity_id
_entity_poly.type
_entity_poly.pdbx_seq_one_letter_code
_entity_poly.pdbx_strand_id
1 'polypeptide(L)'
;MLEQSKQTVGSVTKRIIRQLSYELESPLSKAALAKIRKTLGKPLSDATDIWPILFEHLPEEFVNSYQQPSYEELAIYTAIQFYALHQQGTSTSVMLDEPDTYQNIGSALSQLRKGDDTTAIDRRFNVMITSSTFEELIYHLRHMMMLLKTKSPATKVDYAKLAEDLYWFLKNVQENLRLNWARSYYKQIKGEKHNDN
;
A
#
# COMPACT_ATOMS: atom_id res chain seq x y z
N MET A 1 12.06 -7.59 -31.99
CA MET A 1 12.38 -7.05 -30.65
C MET A 1 11.06 -6.91 -29.91
N LEU A 2 10.86 -7.70 -28.85
CA LEU A 2 9.75 -7.45 -27.93
C LEU A 2 10.04 -6.12 -27.25
N GLU A 3 9.13 -5.15 -27.32
CA GLU A 3 9.15 -3.98 -26.44
C GLU A 3 9.21 -4.53 -25.01
N GLN A 4 10.35 -4.39 -24.34
CA GLN A 4 10.39 -4.56 -22.90
C GLN A 4 9.49 -3.46 -22.33
N SER A 5 8.30 -3.86 -21.90
CA SER A 5 7.39 -3.01 -21.13
C SER A 5 8.20 -2.33 -20.03
N LYS A 6 8.26 -0.99 -20.08
CA LYS A 6 9.00 -0.16 -19.12
C LYS A 6 8.56 -0.54 -17.71
N GLN A 7 9.50 -1.01 -16.89
CA GLN A 7 9.19 -1.36 -15.50
C GLN A 7 8.71 -0.09 -14.76
N THR A 8 7.58 -0.20 -14.08
CA THR A 8 7.06 0.85 -13.19
C THR A 8 7.15 0.38 -11.74
N VAL A 9 7.22 1.34 -10.81
CA VAL A 9 7.12 1.07 -9.36
C VAL A 9 5.94 0.14 -9.05
N GLY A 10 4.75 0.42 -9.59
CA GLY A 10 3.57 -0.43 -9.40
C GLY A 10 3.76 -1.85 -9.92
N SER A 11 4.29 -2.01 -11.14
CA SER A 11 4.51 -3.33 -11.75
C SER A 11 5.49 -4.21 -10.95
N VAL A 12 6.56 -3.60 -10.42
CA VAL A 12 7.57 -4.28 -9.59
C VAL A 12 6.99 -4.66 -8.23
N THR A 13 6.29 -3.73 -7.56
CA THR A 13 5.58 -4.04 -6.30
C THR A 13 4.60 -5.19 -6.49
N LYS A 14 3.82 -5.17 -7.57
CA LYS A 14 2.84 -6.21 -7.89
C LYS A 14 3.50 -7.58 -8.03
N ARG A 15 4.62 -7.64 -8.77
CA ARG A 15 5.40 -8.86 -8.95
C ARG A 15 5.91 -9.42 -7.63
N ILE A 16 6.51 -8.58 -6.78
CA ILE A 16 7.03 -9.00 -5.48
C ILE A 16 5.91 -9.54 -4.58
N ILE A 17 4.78 -8.82 -4.49
CA ILE A 17 3.66 -9.26 -3.65
C ILE A 17 3.09 -10.59 -4.14
N ARG A 18 2.89 -10.76 -5.46
CA ARG A 18 2.40 -12.02 -6.03
C ARG A 18 3.30 -13.21 -5.69
N GLN A 19 4.61 -13.02 -5.69
CA GLN A 19 5.55 -14.06 -5.30
C GLN A 19 5.49 -14.37 -3.80
N LEU A 20 5.38 -13.34 -2.96
CA LEU A 20 5.19 -13.50 -1.51
C LEU A 20 3.86 -14.16 -1.15
N SER A 21 2.87 -14.09 -2.04
CA SER A 21 1.51 -14.58 -1.82
C SER A 21 1.13 -15.76 -2.70
N TYR A 22 2.08 -16.37 -3.42
CA TYR A 22 1.78 -17.46 -4.37
C TYR A 22 1.07 -18.63 -3.67
N GLU A 23 1.58 -19.02 -2.51
CA GLU A 23 0.95 -19.99 -1.61
C GLU A 23 0.88 -19.40 -0.19
N LEU A 24 -0.12 -18.54 0.05
CA LEU A 24 -0.28 -17.80 1.32
C LEU A 24 -0.16 -18.67 2.58
N GLU A 25 -0.67 -19.90 2.53
CA GLU A 25 -0.67 -20.82 3.67
C GLU A 25 0.64 -21.58 3.87
N SER A 26 1.56 -21.54 2.89
CA SER A 26 2.87 -22.21 2.97
C SER A 26 3.74 -21.63 4.09
N PRO A 27 4.54 -22.46 4.79
CA PRO A 27 5.50 -21.97 5.79
C PRO A 27 6.46 -20.92 5.25
N LEU A 28 6.87 -21.04 3.98
CA LEU A 28 7.77 -20.11 3.30
C LEU A 28 7.15 -18.73 3.16
N SER A 29 5.93 -18.63 2.63
CA SER A 29 5.22 -17.35 2.46
C SER A 29 4.92 -16.70 3.81
N LYS A 30 4.47 -17.49 4.80
CA LYS A 30 4.24 -16.99 6.17
C LYS A 30 5.52 -16.46 6.81
N ALA A 31 6.64 -17.15 6.66
CA ALA A 31 7.94 -16.73 7.18
C ALA A 31 8.44 -15.45 6.50
N ALA A 32 8.32 -15.36 5.17
CA ALA A 32 8.68 -14.16 4.41
C ALA A 32 7.86 -12.94 4.85
N LEU A 33 6.54 -13.06 4.93
CA LEU A 33 5.68 -11.97 5.41
C LEU A 33 5.97 -11.61 6.88
N ALA A 34 6.35 -12.58 7.72
CA ALA A 34 6.76 -12.30 9.10
C ALA A 34 8.06 -11.50 9.19
N LYS A 35 9.06 -11.83 8.36
CA LYS A 35 10.31 -11.07 8.23
C LYS A 35 10.03 -9.62 7.79
N ILE A 36 9.19 -9.43 6.78
CA ILE A 36 8.79 -8.09 6.31
C ILE A 36 8.10 -7.30 7.42
N ARG A 37 7.20 -7.92 8.20
CA ARG A 37 6.56 -7.21 9.32
C ARG A 37 7.56 -6.72 10.37
N LYS A 38 8.69 -7.42 10.60
CA LYS A 38 9.72 -6.99 11.55
C LYS A 38 10.45 -5.71 11.12
N THR A 39 10.35 -5.32 9.84
CA THR A 39 10.98 -4.11 9.33
C THR A 39 10.05 -2.90 9.42
N LEU A 40 8.76 -3.07 9.76
CA LEU A 40 7.78 -1.98 9.75
C LEU A 40 8.19 -0.78 10.60
N GLY A 41 8.38 0.38 9.95
CA GLY A 41 8.81 1.63 10.59
C GLY A 41 10.31 1.75 10.79
N LYS A 42 11.10 0.79 10.30
CA LYS A 42 12.56 0.91 10.18
C LYS A 42 12.92 1.52 8.82
N PRO A 43 13.97 2.35 8.76
CA PRO A 43 14.52 2.77 7.47
C PRO A 43 15.02 1.56 6.67
N LEU A 44 15.05 1.68 5.34
CA LEU A 44 15.53 0.59 4.48
C LEU A 44 16.98 0.21 4.79
N SER A 45 17.80 1.14 5.28
CA SER A 45 19.19 0.91 5.74
C SER A 45 19.31 -0.09 6.89
N ASP A 46 18.24 -0.31 7.66
CA ASP A 46 18.25 -1.14 8.87
C ASP A 46 17.35 -2.39 8.71
N ALA A 47 16.83 -2.60 7.49
CA ALA A 47 15.83 -3.61 7.16
C ALA A 47 16.44 -4.87 6.54
N THR A 48 17.51 -5.40 7.13
CA THR A 48 18.29 -6.54 6.59
C THR A 48 17.42 -7.75 6.22
N ASP A 49 16.35 -7.99 6.96
CA ASP A 49 15.39 -9.08 6.74
C ASP A 49 14.64 -9.00 5.39
N ILE A 50 14.47 -7.81 4.81
CA ILE A 50 13.76 -7.63 3.52
C ILE A 50 14.69 -7.57 2.31
N TRP A 51 15.97 -7.23 2.50
CA TRP A 51 16.89 -6.98 1.40
C TRP A 51 16.95 -8.10 0.36
N PRO A 52 17.05 -9.40 0.72
CA PRO A 52 17.06 -10.46 -0.29
C PRO A 52 15.78 -10.47 -1.14
N ILE A 53 14.62 -10.24 -0.51
CA ILE A 53 13.32 -10.23 -1.19
C ILE A 53 13.21 -9.00 -2.10
N LEU A 54 13.65 -7.84 -1.63
CA LEU A 54 13.50 -6.58 -2.34
C LEU A 54 14.47 -6.52 -3.54
N PHE A 55 15.77 -6.73 -3.31
CA PHE A 55 16.82 -6.54 -4.31
C PHE A 55 16.89 -7.65 -5.35
N GLU A 56 16.38 -8.85 -5.08
CA GLU A 56 16.22 -9.90 -6.09
C GLU A 56 15.25 -9.49 -7.22
N HIS A 57 14.30 -8.59 -6.92
CA HIS A 57 13.22 -8.24 -7.84
C HIS A 57 13.25 -6.79 -8.31
N LEU A 58 14.12 -5.95 -7.75
CA LEU A 58 14.29 -4.57 -8.17
C LEU A 58 15.05 -4.52 -9.50
N PRO A 59 14.52 -3.81 -10.51
CA PRO A 59 15.28 -3.50 -11.72
C PRO A 59 16.54 -2.69 -11.39
N GLU A 60 17.62 -2.92 -12.14
CA GLU A 60 18.88 -2.18 -11.95
C GLU A 60 18.68 -0.67 -12.05
N GLU A 61 17.78 -0.21 -12.92
CA GLU A 61 17.46 1.22 -13.06
C GLU A 61 16.78 1.86 -11.83
N PHE A 62 16.26 1.06 -10.91
CA PHE A 62 15.64 1.54 -9.66
C PHE A 62 16.63 1.56 -8.50
N VAL A 63 17.76 0.86 -8.63
CA VAL A 63 18.80 0.81 -7.62
C VAL A 63 19.72 2.01 -7.82
N ASN A 64 19.89 2.77 -6.76
CA ASN A 64 20.78 3.92 -6.80
C ASN A 64 22.23 3.52 -6.51
N SER A 65 23.20 4.14 -7.18
CA SER A 65 24.63 4.02 -6.85
C SER A 65 25.07 4.84 -5.63
N TYR A 66 24.18 5.69 -5.08
CA TYR A 66 24.46 6.53 -3.91
C TYR A 66 24.10 5.85 -2.57
N GLN A 67 24.55 6.45 -1.47
CA GLN A 67 24.37 5.91 -0.09
C GLN A 67 22.94 5.94 0.44
N GLN A 68 22.01 6.64 -0.24
CA GLN A 68 20.62 6.76 0.18
C GLN A 68 19.71 5.97 -0.77
N PRO A 69 18.68 5.29 -0.25
CA PRO A 69 17.68 4.64 -1.07
C PRO A 69 17.07 5.57 -2.12
N SER A 70 16.83 5.05 -3.31
CA SER A 70 16.02 5.71 -4.33
C SER A 70 14.57 5.86 -3.87
N TYR A 71 13.83 6.72 -4.55
CA TYR A 71 12.41 6.89 -4.24
C TYR A 71 11.60 5.66 -4.66
N GLU A 72 12.02 4.99 -5.73
CA GLU A 72 11.50 3.71 -6.19
C GLU A 72 11.67 2.65 -5.09
N GLU A 73 12.88 2.51 -4.53
CA GLU A 73 13.18 1.57 -3.44
C GLU A 73 12.29 1.83 -2.21
N LEU A 74 12.20 3.09 -1.77
CA LEU A 74 11.40 3.46 -0.60
C LEU A 74 9.91 3.24 -0.80
N ALA A 75 9.37 3.57 -1.98
CA ALA A 75 7.96 3.39 -2.30
C ALA A 75 7.58 1.90 -2.33
N ILE A 76 8.39 1.09 -3.02
CA ILE A 76 8.17 -0.36 -3.15
C ILE A 76 8.28 -1.03 -1.77
N TYR A 77 9.35 -0.72 -1.03
CA TYR A 77 9.58 -1.22 0.33
C TYR A 77 8.37 -0.96 1.23
N THR A 78 7.90 0.29 1.25
CA THR A 78 6.80 0.72 2.12
C THR A 78 5.47 0.04 1.76
N ALA A 79 5.17 -0.10 0.47
CA ALA A 79 3.95 -0.79 0.02
C ALA A 79 3.95 -2.27 0.40
N ILE A 80 5.09 -2.97 0.25
CA ILE A 80 5.24 -4.38 0.63
C ILE A 80 5.07 -4.55 2.15
N GLN A 81 5.57 -3.59 2.94
CA GLN A 81 5.38 -3.58 4.38
C GLN A 81 3.90 -3.47 4.77
N PHE A 82 3.15 -2.56 4.15
CA PHE A 82 1.71 -2.43 4.40
C PHE A 82 0.94 -3.67 3.96
N TYR A 83 1.32 -4.29 2.85
CA TYR A 83 0.75 -5.57 2.43
C TYR A 83 0.97 -6.64 3.50
N ALA A 84 2.21 -6.83 3.96
CA ALA A 84 2.53 -7.84 4.96
C ALA A 84 1.83 -7.61 6.31
N LEU A 85 1.59 -6.34 6.68
CA LEU A 85 0.79 -5.95 7.85
C LEU A 85 -0.68 -6.34 7.68
N HIS A 86 -1.28 -5.99 6.55
CA HIS A 86 -2.70 -6.23 6.27
C HIS A 86 -3.00 -7.73 6.09
N GLN A 87 -2.15 -8.46 5.37
CA GLN A 87 -2.32 -9.89 5.09
C GLN A 87 -2.22 -10.78 6.34
N GLN A 88 -1.56 -10.31 7.40
CA GLN A 88 -1.34 -11.11 8.60
C GLN A 88 -2.65 -11.52 9.28
N GLY A 89 -2.88 -12.83 9.41
CA GLY A 89 -4.07 -13.39 10.05
C GLY A 89 -5.25 -13.58 9.10
N THR A 90 -5.08 -13.28 7.81
CA THR A 90 -6.08 -13.49 6.76
C THR A 90 -5.60 -14.61 5.83
N SER A 91 -6.42 -15.64 5.63
CA SER A 91 -6.12 -16.77 4.74
C SER A 91 -6.37 -16.46 3.26
N THR A 92 -7.19 -15.46 2.98
CA THR A 92 -7.46 -14.95 1.62
C THR A 92 -6.61 -13.72 1.32
N SER A 93 -6.29 -13.50 0.04
CA SER A 93 -5.48 -12.35 -0.37
C SER A 93 -6.21 -11.02 -0.12
N VAL A 94 -5.54 -10.10 0.58
CA VAL A 94 -5.99 -8.72 0.79
C VAL A 94 -5.53 -7.76 -0.32
N MET A 95 -4.83 -8.28 -1.33
CA MET A 95 -4.40 -7.50 -2.49
C MET A 95 -5.52 -7.44 -3.53
N LEU A 96 -5.77 -6.25 -4.06
CA LEU A 96 -6.53 -6.08 -5.29
C LEU A 96 -5.59 -6.33 -6.47
N ASP A 97 -5.84 -7.41 -7.21
CA ASP A 97 -4.90 -7.89 -8.24
C ASP A 97 -5.20 -7.35 -9.64
N GLU A 98 -6.36 -6.74 -9.88
CA GLU A 98 -6.67 -6.07 -11.14
C GLU A 98 -6.74 -4.56 -10.91
N PRO A 99 -5.97 -3.76 -11.68
CA PRO A 99 -5.98 -2.32 -11.55
C PRO A 99 -7.35 -1.78 -11.96
N ASP A 100 -8.02 -1.13 -11.03
CA ASP A 100 -9.21 -0.34 -11.28
C ASP A 100 -8.82 1.13 -11.18
N THR A 101 -9.09 1.89 -12.25
CA THR A 101 -8.74 3.32 -12.35
C THR A 101 -9.34 4.14 -11.21
N TYR A 102 -10.41 3.66 -10.58
CA TYR A 102 -11.09 4.32 -9.47
C TYR A 102 -10.65 3.83 -8.09
N GLN A 103 -9.90 2.73 -8.00
CA GLN A 103 -9.45 2.15 -6.73
C GLN A 103 -8.06 2.66 -6.36
N ASN A 104 -7.96 3.24 -5.17
CA ASN A 104 -6.71 3.66 -4.55
C ASN A 104 -6.84 3.49 -3.03
N ILE A 105 -5.84 3.90 -2.25
CA ILE A 105 -5.93 3.72 -0.80
C ILE A 105 -7.11 4.51 -0.18
N GLY A 106 -7.50 5.64 -0.77
CA GLY A 106 -8.67 6.41 -0.36
C GLY A 106 -9.97 5.60 -0.49
N SER A 107 -10.16 4.85 -1.58
CA SER A 107 -11.36 4.00 -1.74
C SER A 107 -11.37 2.87 -0.71
N ALA A 108 -10.23 2.24 -0.45
CA ALA A 108 -10.12 1.21 0.59
C ALA A 108 -10.42 1.79 1.99
N LEU A 109 -9.85 2.95 2.33
CA LEU A 109 -10.09 3.60 3.62
C LEU A 109 -11.51 4.15 3.76
N SER A 110 -12.23 4.41 2.67
CA SER A 110 -13.65 4.77 2.72
C SER A 110 -14.51 3.67 3.36
N GLN A 111 -14.06 2.40 3.31
CA GLN A 111 -14.72 1.28 3.99
C GLN A 111 -14.70 1.37 5.52
N LEU A 112 -13.95 2.32 6.09
CA LEU A 112 -13.99 2.63 7.53
C LEU A 112 -15.10 3.62 7.90
N ARG A 113 -15.70 4.30 6.91
CA ARG A 113 -16.78 5.28 7.08
C ARG A 113 -18.13 4.56 7.16
N LYS A 114 -18.30 3.72 8.18
CA LYS A 114 -19.51 2.93 8.45
C LYS A 114 -20.31 3.54 9.59
N GLY A 115 -21.64 3.53 9.47
CA GLY A 115 -22.56 4.11 10.45
C GLY A 115 -22.75 5.62 10.28
N ASP A 116 -23.52 6.21 11.19
CA ASP A 116 -23.98 7.60 11.06
C ASP A 116 -22.92 8.63 11.45
N ASP A 117 -22.00 8.29 12.37
CA ASP A 117 -20.90 9.16 12.78
C ASP A 117 -19.54 8.67 12.26
N THR A 118 -19.01 9.44 11.32
CA THR A 118 -17.69 9.21 10.71
C THR A 118 -16.68 10.29 11.06
N THR A 119 -17.03 11.22 11.96
CA THR A 119 -16.23 12.41 12.28
C THR A 119 -14.82 12.07 12.74
N ALA A 120 -14.70 11.06 13.62
CA ALA A 120 -13.41 10.65 14.15
C ALA A 120 -12.51 9.99 13.10
N ILE A 121 -13.09 9.23 12.15
CA ILE A 121 -12.29 8.59 11.09
C ILE A 121 -11.91 9.61 10.01
N ASP A 122 -12.83 10.51 9.66
CA ASP A 122 -12.59 11.60 8.71
C ASP A 122 -11.47 12.53 9.22
N ARG A 123 -11.44 12.83 10.53
CA ARG A 123 -10.34 13.60 11.13
C ARG A 123 -8.98 12.90 11.00
N ARG A 124 -8.92 11.58 11.23
CA ARG A 124 -7.67 10.80 11.09
C ARG A 124 -7.20 10.76 9.63
N PHE A 125 -8.13 10.59 8.69
CA PHE A 125 -7.84 10.65 7.27
C PHE A 125 -7.31 12.03 6.86
N ASN A 126 -7.96 13.11 7.32
CA ASN A 126 -7.53 14.47 7.01
C ASN A 126 -6.13 14.78 7.54
N VAL A 127 -5.80 14.38 8.77
CA VAL A 127 -4.44 14.52 9.31
C VAL A 127 -3.43 13.79 8.42
N MET A 128 -3.71 12.54 8.05
CA MET A 128 -2.84 11.72 7.21
C MET A 128 -2.60 12.33 5.82
N ILE A 129 -3.65 12.80 5.15
CA ILE A 129 -3.52 13.29 3.78
C ILE A 129 -2.86 14.66 3.72
N THR A 130 -2.93 15.44 4.80
CA THR A 130 -2.24 16.74 4.92
C THR A 130 -0.79 16.62 5.36
N SER A 131 -0.29 15.42 5.66
CA SER A 131 1.08 15.21 6.12
C SER A 131 2.11 15.84 5.19
N SER A 132 3.08 16.52 5.80
CA SER A 132 4.08 17.35 5.13
C SER A 132 5.33 16.57 4.71
N THR A 133 5.63 15.48 5.42
CA THR A 133 6.76 14.60 5.12
C THR A 133 6.29 13.17 4.84
N PHE A 134 7.18 12.38 4.24
CA PHE A 134 6.91 10.98 3.94
C PHE A 134 6.76 10.17 5.23
N GLU A 135 7.61 10.41 6.23
CA GLU A 135 7.57 9.73 7.52
C GLU A 135 6.24 9.98 8.25
N GLU A 136 5.75 11.22 8.22
CA GLU A 136 4.47 11.62 8.80
C GLU A 136 3.30 10.90 8.08
N LEU A 137 3.32 10.90 6.74
CA LEU A 137 2.33 10.19 5.91
C LEU A 137 2.29 8.70 6.26
N ILE A 138 3.45 8.02 6.27
CA ILE A 138 3.55 6.58 6.54
C ILE A 138 3.13 6.26 7.97
N TYR A 139 3.48 7.11 8.94
CA TYR A 139 3.05 6.96 10.34
C TYR A 139 1.52 6.98 10.46
N HIS A 140 0.85 7.97 9.86
CA HIS A 140 -0.61 8.05 9.92
C HIS A 140 -1.29 6.97 9.09
N LEU A 141 -0.76 6.66 7.91
CA LEU A 141 -1.29 5.61 7.05
C LEU A 141 -1.23 4.25 7.73
N ARG A 142 -0.15 3.95 8.47
CA ARG A 142 -0.05 2.73 9.28
C ARG A 142 -1.19 2.58 10.28
N HIS A 143 -1.54 3.64 10.98
CA HIS A 143 -2.69 3.62 11.91
C HIS A 143 -4.01 3.36 11.18
N MET A 144 -4.20 4.00 10.03
CA MET A 144 -5.40 3.78 9.20
C MET A 144 -5.48 2.36 8.64
N MET A 145 -4.35 1.78 8.22
CA MET A 145 -4.26 0.39 7.75
C MET A 145 -4.56 -0.62 8.87
N MET A 146 -4.11 -0.38 10.10
CA MET A 146 -4.48 -1.22 11.24
C MET A 146 -5.99 -1.17 11.51
N LEU A 147 -6.60 0.01 11.45
CA LEU A 147 -8.05 0.15 11.59
C LEU A 147 -8.79 -0.58 10.45
N LEU A 148 -8.33 -0.44 9.20
CA LEU A 148 -8.91 -1.10 8.03
C LEU A 148 -8.92 -2.61 8.23
N LYS A 149 -7.76 -3.17 8.58
CA LYS A 149 -7.59 -4.59 8.86
C LYS A 149 -8.56 -5.09 9.93
N THR A 150 -8.76 -4.35 11.02
CA THR A 150 -9.62 -4.79 12.13
C THR A 150 -11.10 -4.59 11.85
N LYS A 151 -11.50 -3.45 11.27
CA LYS A 151 -12.92 -3.06 11.12
C LYS A 151 -13.54 -3.47 9.78
N SER A 152 -12.71 -3.69 8.76
CA SER A 152 -13.15 -4.05 7.41
C SER A 152 -12.19 -5.09 6.79
N PRO A 153 -12.01 -6.27 7.42
CA PRO A 153 -10.99 -7.26 7.05
C PRO A 153 -11.14 -7.84 5.64
N ALA A 154 -12.33 -7.76 5.04
CA ALA A 154 -12.59 -8.19 3.66
C ALA A 154 -12.14 -7.16 2.60
N THR A 155 -11.71 -5.96 3.02
CA THR A 155 -11.32 -4.89 2.09
C THR A 155 -10.02 -5.26 1.39
N LYS A 156 -10.02 -5.20 0.06
CA LYS A 156 -8.80 -5.35 -0.73
C LYS A 156 -8.15 -4.00 -0.99
N VAL A 157 -6.83 -3.98 -1.11
CA VAL A 157 -6.03 -2.78 -1.38
C VAL A 157 -5.16 -3.01 -2.61
N ASP A 158 -5.14 -2.04 -3.53
CA ASP A 158 -4.18 -2.02 -4.62
C ASP A 158 -2.85 -1.46 -4.13
N TYR A 159 -1.95 -2.38 -3.72
CA TYR A 159 -0.62 -2.02 -3.24
C TYR A 159 0.33 -1.56 -4.34
N ALA A 160 0.09 -1.98 -5.59
CA ALA A 160 0.85 -1.48 -6.73
C ALA A 160 0.56 0.00 -6.94
N LYS A 161 -0.73 0.36 -6.92
CA LYS A 161 -1.15 1.76 -7.01
C LYS A 161 -0.68 2.58 -5.80
N LEU A 162 -0.73 2.00 -4.60
CA LEU A 162 -0.17 2.66 -3.40
C LEU A 162 1.32 2.94 -3.57
N ALA A 163 2.12 2.00 -4.07
CA ALA A 163 3.54 2.23 -4.32
C ALA A 163 3.77 3.38 -5.32
N GLU A 164 3.02 3.44 -6.41
CA GLU A 164 3.11 4.54 -7.37
C GLU A 164 2.76 5.89 -6.74
N ASP A 165 1.71 5.94 -5.93
CA ASP A 165 1.31 7.16 -5.23
C ASP A 165 2.40 7.60 -4.25
N LEU A 166 2.96 6.68 -3.45
CA LEU A 166 4.07 6.96 -2.55
C LEU A 166 5.32 7.45 -3.28
N TYR A 167 5.61 6.90 -4.46
CA TYR A 167 6.69 7.38 -5.33
C TYR A 167 6.50 8.84 -5.75
N TRP A 168 5.29 9.21 -6.19
CA TRP A 168 4.99 10.58 -6.58
C TRP A 168 5.01 11.54 -5.38
N PHE A 169 4.64 11.08 -4.18
CA PHE A 169 4.83 11.85 -2.96
C PHE A 169 6.31 12.16 -2.72
N LEU A 170 7.19 11.15 -2.80
CA LEU A 170 8.64 11.31 -2.63
C LEU A 170 9.27 12.24 -3.67
N LYS A 171 8.69 12.32 -4.88
CA LYS A 171 9.07 13.28 -5.94
C LYS A 171 8.52 14.70 -5.72
N ASN A 172 7.89 14.98 -4.58
CA ASN A 172 7.22 16.26 -4.29
C ASN A 172 6.06 16.60 -5.27
N VAL A 173 5.34 15.58 -5.75
CA VAL A 173 4.14 15.72 -6.59
C VAL A 173 2.89 15.24 -5.84
N GLN A 174 2.78 15.63 -4.56
CA GLN A 174 1.78 15.11 -3.63
C GLN A 174 0.37 15.69 -3.83
N GLU A 175 0.20 16.84 -4.49
CA GLU A 175 -1.12 17.49 -4.63
C GLU A 175 -2.12 16.61 -5.40
N ASN A 176 -1.67 15.99 -6.49
CA ASN A 176 -2.48 15.06 -7.28
C ASN A 176 -2.88 13.82 -6.47
N LEU A 177 -1.94 13.27 -5.69
CA LEU A 177 -2.20 12.16 -4.78
C LEU A 177 -3.27 12.54 -3.76
N ARG A 178 -3.09 13.68 -3.07
CA ARG A 178 -4.01 14.16 -2.03
C ARG A 178 -5.42 14.33 -2.60
N LEU A 179 -5.54 14.95 -3.76
CA LEU A 179 -6.84 15.14 -4.38
C LEU A 179 -7.49 13.82 -4.79
N ASN A 180 -6.72 12.88 -5.36
CA ASN A 180 -7.24 11.58 -5.79
C ASN A 180 -7.67 10.69 -4.62
N TRP A 181 -6.87 10.63 -3.56
CA TRP A 181 -7.22 9.89 -2.34
C TRP A 181 -8.44 10.52 -1.67
N ALA A 182 -8.51 11.85 -1.54
CA ALA A 182 -9.67 12.53 -0.96
C ALA A 182 -10.94 12.28 -1.79
N ARG A 183 -10.85 12.35 -3.12
CA ARG A 183 -11.97 12.02 -4.02
C ARG A 183 -12.47 10.62 -3.76
N SER A 184 -11.60 9.61 -3.77
CA SER A 184 -12.00 8.22 -3.56
C SER A 184 -12.49 7.95 -2.12
N TYR A 185 -11.98 8.66 -1.13
CA TYR A 185 -12.40 8.53 0.27
C TYR A 185 -13.77 9.17 0.56
N TYR A 186 -14.02 10.36 0.01
CA TYR A 186 -15.23 11.14 0.26
C TYR A 186 -16.36 10.88 -0.72
N LYS A 187 -16.06 10.42 -1.94
CA LYS A 187 -17.08 10.09 -2.94
C LYS A 187 -17.91 8.93 -2.39
N GLN A 188 -19.14 9.25 -1.98
CA GLN A 188 -20.15 8.25 -1.65
C GLN A 188 -20.30 7.34 -2.86
N ILE A 189 -20.03 6.06 -2.69
CA ILE A 189 -20.49 5.03 -3.63
C ILE A 189 -22.01 5.01 -3.45
N LYS A 190 -22.73 5.84 -4.22
CA LYS A 190 -24.18 5.70 -4.38
C LYS A 190 -24.43 4.41 -5.15
N GLY A 191 -24.71 3.33 -4.43
CA GLY A 191 -25.02 2.00 -4.93
C GLY A 191 -24.46 1.00 -3.92
N GLU A 192 -25.24 0.50 -2.97
CA GLU A 192 -26.52 -0.16 -3.16
C GLU A 192 -27.60 0.48 -2.27
N LYS A 193 -28.70 0.94 -2.89
CA LYS A 193 -29.97 0.83 -2.20
C LYS A 193 -30.19 -0.68 -2.04
N HIS A 194 -30.24 -1.17 -0.80
CA HIS A 194 -31.00 -2.39 -0.54
C HIS A 194 -32.40 -2.14 -1.09
N ASN A 195 -32.69 -2.70 -2.27
CA ASN A 195 -34.06 -2.97 -2.65
C ASN A 195 -34.48 -4.15 -1.78
N ASP A 196 -34.88 -3.85 -0.55
CA ASP A 196 -35.74 -4.75 0.19
C ASP A 196 -37.08 -4.74 -0.54
N ASN A 197 -37.36 -5.86 -1.20
CA ASN A 197 -38.66 -6.18 -1.76
C ASN A 197 -39.08 -7.53 -1.17
#